data_AF-A0A392QRW8-F1
#
_entry.id   AF-A0A392QRW8-F1
#
_cell.length_a   1.000
_cell.length_b   1.000
_cell.length_c   1.000
_cell.angle_alpha   90.00
_cell.angle_beta   90.00
_cell.angle_gamma   90.00
#
_symmetry.space_group_name_H-M   'P 1'
#
loop_
_entity.id
_entity.type
_entity.pdbx_description
1 polymer ?
#
loop_
_entity_poly.entity_id
_entity_poly.type
_entity_poly.pdbx_seq_one_letter_code
_entity_poly.pdbx_strand_id
1 'polypeptide(L)'
;ILARLGVSVASSIADATHFITDQFVRTRNMLEAIAFGKPVVTHLWIESCGQANCFIDERNYILRDAKKEKEFGFSMPVSLARASQHPLLEVNMWNL
;
A
#
# COMPACT_ATOMS: atom_id res chain seq x y z
N ILE A 1 16.96 10.73 -2.30
CA ILE A 1 16.81 9.49 -1.50
C ILE A 1 16.20 8.38 -2.37
N LEU A 2 14.96 8.54 -2.84
CA LEU A 2 14.24 7.56 -3.68
C LEU A 2 14.94 7.14 -4.97
N ALA A 3 15.54 8.07 -5.72
CA ALA A 3 16.21 7.79 -6.98
C ALA A 3 17.42 6.82 -6.86
N ARG A 4 18.10 6.81 -5.70
CA ARG A 4 19.24 5.90 -5.45
C ARG A 4 18.80 4.44 -5.30
N LEU A 5 17.55 4.22 -4.89
CA LEU A 5 16.96 2.89 -4.73
C LEU A 5 16.17 2.46 -5.98
N GLY A 6 16.24 3.23 -7.08
CA GLY A 6 15.48 2.95 -8.29
C GLY A 6 13.96 3.10 -8.12
N VAL A 7 13.49 3.81 -7.09
CA VAL A 7 12.06 4.04 -6.88
C VAL A 7 11.56 5.08 -7.87
N SER A 8 10.48 4.74 -8.58
CA SER A 8 9.70 5.64 -9.43
C SER A 8 8.30 5.83 -8.86
N VAL A 9 7.68 6.97 -9.20
CA VAL A 9 6.26 7.21 -8.88
C VAL A 9 5.43 6.58 -10.00
N ALA A 10 4.55 5.66 -9.63
CA ALA A 10 3.60 5.06 -10.57
C ALA A 10 2.50 6.06 -10.96
N SER A 11 2.02 5.97 -12.21
CA SER A 11 0.90 6.78 -12.72
C SER A 11 -0.46 6.25 -12.28
N SER A 12 -0.54 4.98 -11.88
CA SER A 12 -1.76 4.31 -11.44
C SER A 12 -1.48 3.35 -10.29
N ILE A 13 -2.51 2.97 -9.53
CA ILE A 13 -2.37 1.92 -8.53
C ILE A 13 -2.12 0.56 -9.19
N ALA A 14 -2.66 0.28 -10.37
CA ALA A 14 -2.40 -0.97 -11.08
C ALA A 14 -0.90 -1.20 -11.34
N ASP A 15 -0.16 -0.14 -11.63
CA ASP A 15 1.29 -0.18 -11.88
C ASP A 15 2.14 -0.02 -10.61
N ALA A 16 1.55 0.46 -9.51
CA ALA A 16 2.27 0.70 -8.25
C ALA A 16 2.65 -0.61 -7.53
N THR A 17 3.74 -0.62 -6.77
CA THR A 17 4.03 -1.72 -5.84
C THR A 17 3.54 -1.41 -4.43
N HIS A 18 3.61 -0.14 -4.02
CA HIS A 18 3.22 0.34 -2.70
C HIS A 18 2.38 1.61 -2.85
N PHE A 19 1.45 1.82 -1.93
CA PHE A 19 0.72 3.08 -1.80
C PHE A 19 1.14 3.77 -0.49
N ILE A 20 1.63 5.01 -0.59
CA ILE A 20 2.18 5.75 0.54
C ILE A 20 1.19 6.80 1.03
N THR A 21 0.81 6.74 2.29
CA THR A 21 -0.08 7.72 2.93
C THR A 21 -0.06 7.59 4.45
N ASP A 22 -0.34 8.69 5.15
CA ASP A 22 -0.33 8.73 6.62
C ASP A 22 -1.72 8.70 7.25
N GLN A 23 -2.78 8.69 6.43
CA GLN A 23 -4.16 8.72 6.91
C GLN A 23 -5.05 7.84 6.06
N PHE A 24 -6.07 7.25 6.70
CA PHE A 24 -7.06 6.53 5.95
C PHE A 24 -8.11 7.48 5.37
N VAL A 25 -8.12 7.61 4.05
CA VAL A 25 -9.15 8.31 3.29
C VAL A 25 -9.66 7.41 2.19
N ARG A 26 -10.98 7.30 2.01
CA ARG A 26 -11.63 6.46 0.98
C ARG A 26 -11.52 7.08 -0.42
N THR A 27 -10.31 7.42 -0.84
CA THR A 27 -10.01 7.82 -2.23
C THR A 27 -9.99 6.59 -3.13
N ARG A 28 -10.11 6.81 -4.44
CA ARG A 28 -9.97 5.75 -5.45
C ARG A 28 -8.67 4.96 -5.26
N ASN A 29 -7.55 5.66 -5.14
CA ASN A 29 -6.23 5.03 -5.01
C ASN A 29 -6.10 4.19 -3.73
N MET A 30 -6.66 4.65 -2.61
CA MET A 30 -6.67 3.87 -1.36
C MET A 30 -7.43 2.55 -1.53
N LEU A 31 -8.64 2.64 -2.09
CA LEU A 31 -9.51 1.47 -2.22
C LEU A 31 -8.97 0.48 -3.27
N GLU A 32 -8.43 0.97 -4.39
CA GLU A 32 -7.74 0.13 -5.38
C GLU A 32 -6.51 -0.55 -4.75
N ALA A 33 -5.71 0.16 -3.95
CA ALA A 33 -4.52 -0.43 -3.33
C ALA A 33 -4.90 -1.59 -2.41
N ILE A 34 -5.92 -1.39 -1.58
CA ILE A 34 -6.46 -2.44 -0.70
C ILE A 34 -7.01 -3.61 -1.53
N ALA A 35 -7.79 -3.33 -2.57
CA ALA A 35 -8.44 -4.36 -3.39
C ALA A 35 -7.44 -5.24 -4.15
N PHE A 36 -6.34 -4.65 -4.62
CA PHE A 36 -5.21 -5.36 -5.24
C PHE A 36 -4.24 -5.98 -4.23
N GLY A 37 -4.45 -5.79 -2.92
CA GLY A 37 -3.53 -6.29 -1.89
C GLY A 37 -2.16 -5.60 -1.88
N LYS A 38 -2.06 -4.38 -2.43
CA LYS A 38 -0.83 -3.59 -2.45
C LYS A 38 -0.60 -2.98 -1.07
N PRO A 39 0.60 -3.10 -0.47
CA PRO A 39 0.88 -2.51 0.82
C PRO A 39 0.52 -1.02 0.86
N VAL A 40 -0.30 -0.66 1.86
CA VAL A 40 -0.59 0.73 2.21
C VAL A 40 0.27 1.09 3.42
N VAL A 41 1.31 1.89 3.20
CA VAL A 41 2.32 2.21 4.23
C VAL A 41 2.43 3.70 4.47
N THR A 42 2.96 4.07 5.63
CA THR A 42 3.29 5.46 5.97
C THR A 42 4.57 5.93 5.29
N HIS A 43 4.80 7.25 5.25
CA HIS A 43 6.04 7.82 4.68
C HIS A 43 7.32 7.29 5.34
N LEU A 44 7.23 6.85 6.61
CA LEU A 44 8.35 6.32 7.39
C LEU A 44 9.02 5.11 6.75
N TRP A 45 8.29 4.32 5.95
CA TRP A 45 8.89 3.20 5.22
C TRP A 45 9.93 3.68 4.22
N ILE A 46 9.59 4.71 3.42
CA ILE A 46 10.50 5.30 2.44
C ILE A 46 11.70 5.94 3.12
N GLU A 47 11.48 6.64 4.23
CA GLU A 47 12.58 7.24 5.00
C GLU A 47 13.54 6.17 5.54
N SER A 48 12.99 5.10 6.09
CA SER A 48 13.76 3.98 6.64
C SER A 48 14.52 3.22 5.56
N CYS A 49 13.90 2.97 4.39
CA CYS A 49 14.60 2.44 3.21
C CYS A 49 15.76 3.36 2.80
N GLY A 50 15.53 4.68 2.82
CA GLY A 50 16.52 5.69 2.50
C GLY A 50 17.73 5.68 3.45
N GLN A 51 17.48 5.50 4.75
CA GLN A 51 18.51 5.41 5.79
C GLN A 51 19.29 4.10 5.71
N ALA A 52 18.60 2.98 5.48
CA ALA A 52 19.21 1.65 5.33
C ALA A 52 19.95 1.48 3.99
N ASN A 53 19.68 2.34 3.02
CA ASN A 53 20.17 2.24 1.63
C ASN A 53 19.79 0.90 0.97
N CYS A 54 18.62 0.35 1.34
CA CYS A 54 18.01 -0.84 0.75
C CYS A 54 16.50 -0.83 1.02
N PHE A 55 15.74 -1.73 0.36
CA PHE A 55 14.35 -1.97 0.74
C PHE A 55 14.30 -2.81 2.02
N ILE A 56 13.49 -2.36 2.98
CA ILE A 56 13.23 -3.08 4.23
C ILE A 56 11.79 -3.59 4.27
N ASP A 57 11.51 -4.54 5.17
CA ASP A 57 10.17 -5.10 5.35
C ASP A 57 9.14 -4.00 5.65
N GLU A 58 8.14 -3.91 4.78
CA GLU A 58 7.07 -2.92 4.83
C GLU A 58 6.03 -3.19 5.93
N ARG A 59 5.98 -4.42 6.48
CA ARG A 59 4.94 -4.84 7.44
C ARG A 59 4.88 -3.97 8.69
N ASN A 60 6.03 -3.50 9.16
CA ASN A 60 6.14 -2.63 10.33
C ASN A 60 5.65 -1.20 10.07
N TYR A 61 5.38 -0.86 8.80
CA TYR A 61 5.02 0.47 8.36
C TYR A 61 3.63 0.55 7.74
N ILE A 62 2.88 -0.58 7.73
CA ILE A 62 1.48 -0.60 7.30
C ILE A 62 0.71 0.49 8.05
N LEU A 63 -0.05 1.29 7.31
CA LEU A 63 -0.88 2.36 7.85
C LEU A 63 -1.85 1.80 8.90
N ARG A 64 -1.81 2.38 10.10
CA ARG A 64 -2.76 2.10 11.19
C ARG A 64 -3.50 3.38 11.59
N ASP A 65 -4.69 3.57 11.05
CA ASP A 65 -5.60 4.64 11.48
C ASP A 65 -6.65 4.07 12.42
N ALA A 66 -6.32 3.94 13.71
CA ALA A 66 -7.17 3.29 14.70
C ALA A 66 -8.58 3.92 14.80
N LYS A 67 -8.68 5.24 14.57
CA LYS A 67 -9.96 5.96 14.59
C LYS A 67 -10.82 5.51 13.41
N LYS A 68 -10.27 5.52 12.19
CA LYS A 68 -11.00 5.11 10.98
C LYS A 68 -11.25 3.61 10.91
N GLU A 69 -10.30 2.78 11.35
CA GLU A 69 -10.48 1.33 11.51
C GLU A 69 -11.68 1.01 12.41
N LYS A 70 -11.80 1.71 13.55
CA LYS A 70 -12.96 1.58 14.45
C LYS A 70 -14.24 2.11 13.84
N GLU A 71 -14.20 3.28 13.18
CA GLU A 71 -15.36 3.91 12.53
C GLU A 71 -15.99 3.00 11.47
N PHE A 72 -15.16 2.35 10.65
CA PHE A 72 -15.61 1.48 9.55
C PHE A 72 -15.67 -0.01 9.91
N GLY A 73 -15.23 -0.40 11.11
CA GLY A 73 -15.26 -1.79 11.56
C GLY A 73 -14.34 -2.72 10.77
N PHE A 74 -13.14 -2.27 10.41
CA PHE A 74 -12.16 -3.06 9.65
C PHE A 74 -10.76 -2.98 10.27
N SER A 75 -9.84 -3.79 9.76
CA SER A 75 -8.42 -3.73 10.09
C SER A 75 -7.61 -3.68 8.81
N MET A 76 -6.78 -2.65 8.64
CA MET A 76 -5.97 -2.49 7.43
C MET A 76 -5.03 -3.69 7.20
N PRO A 77 -4.24 -4.17 8.20
CA PRO A 77 -3.42 -5.37 8.01
C PRO A 77 -4.21 -6.61 7.61
N VAL A 78 -5.39 -6.83 8.20
CA VAL A 78 -6.22 -8.00 7.88
C VAL A 78 -6.79 -7.91 6.48
N SER A 79 -7.27 -6.73 6.07
CA SER A 79 -7.79 -6.50 4.73
C SER A 79 -6.71 -6.72 3.67
N LEU A 80 -5.50 -6.17 3.88
CA LEU A 80 -4.36 -6.37 2.98
C LEU A 80 -3.92 -7.83 2.91
N ALA A 81 -3.84 -8.53 4.04
CA ALA A 81 -3.46 -9.94 4.08
C ALA A 81 -4.48 -10.85 3.35
N ARG A 82 -5.77 -10.52 3.41
CA ARG A 82 -6.79 -11.24 2.64
C ARG A 82 -6.69 -10.95 1.16
N ALA A 83 -6.56 -9.68 0.79
CA ALA A 83 -6.48 -9.27 -0.61
C ALA A 83 -5.18 -9.71 -1.30
N SER A 84 -4.07 -9.88 -0.57
CA SER A 84 -2.83 -10.41 -1.15
C SER A 84 -2.91 -11.91 -1.47
N GLN A 85 -3.78 -12.66 -0.78
CA GLN A 85 -4.04 -14.07 -1.04
C GLN A 85 -5.12 -14.25 -2.12
N HIS A 86 -6.17 -13.44 -2.04
CA HIS A 86 -7.32 -13.48 -2.92
C HIS A 86 -7.71 -12.03 -3.28
N PRO A 87 -7.10 -11.46 -4.34
CA PRO A 87 -7.41 -10.11 -4.76
C PRO A 87 -8.90 -9.94 -5.01
N LEU A 88 -9.49 -8.86 -4.48
CA LEU A 88 -10.92 -8.58 -4.67
C LEU A 88 -11.21 -8.17 -6.12
N LEU A 89 -10.21 -7.61 -6.79
CA LEU A 89 -10.25 -7.28 -8.21
C LEU A 89 -9.23 -8.16 -8.93
N GLU A 90 -9.72 -9.08 -9.76
CA GLU A 90 -8.86 -9.83 -10.68
C GLU A 90 -8.48 -8.92 -11.85
N VAL A 91 -7.18 -8.75 -12.08
CA VAL A 91 -6.70 -8.19 -13.35
C VAL A 91 -6.87 -9.29 -14.39
N ASN A 92 -7.97 -9.26 -15.12
CA ASN A 92 -8.15 -10.14 -16.28
C ASN A 92 -7.05 -9.84 -17.30
N MET A 93 -6.06 -10.72 -17.37
CA MET A 93 -4.86 -10.66 -18.21
C MET A 93 -5.16 -10.81 -19.73
N TRP A 94 -6.43 -10.67 -20.12
CA TRP A 94 -6.94 -10.85 -21.49
C TRP A 94 -7.46 -9.56 -22.14
N ASN A 95 -7.36 -8.40 -21.49
CA ASN A 95 -7.79 -7.10 -22.06
C ASN A 95 -6.68 -6.03 -22.07
N LEU A 96 -5.45 -6.44 -22.37
CA LEU A 96 -4.36 -5.57 -22.83
C LEU A 96 -3.73 -6.17 -24.09
#